data_AF-A0A6L2ZRX0-F1
#
_entry.id   AF-A0A6L2ZRX0-F1
#
_cell.length_a   1.000
_cell.length_b   1.000
_cell.length_c   1.000
_cell.angle_alpha   90.00
_cell.angle_beta   90.00
_cell.angle_gamma   90.00
#
_symmetry.space_group_name_H-M   'P 1'
#
loop_
_entity.id
_entity.type
_entity.pdbx_description
1 polymer ?
#
loop_
_entity_poly.entity_id
_entity_poly.type
_entity_poly.pdbx_seq_one_letter_code
_entity_poly.pdbx_strand_id
1 'polypeptide(L)'
;MTVILRHPQAIQQSLQVKSKGILSIFGVGMASLMRWNRRITPCTTHNKPATKIDMEALAQDVATYPDDYQYERAQRFGVSAQGIRHALKRLRVSRKKNTSASQS
;
A
#
# COMPACT_ATOMS: atom_id res chain seq x y z
N MET A 1 18.65 25.02 -42.41
CA MET A 1 18.79 24.39 -41.07
C MET A 1 17.50 23.67 -40.69
N THR A 2 17.13 22.57 -41.37
CA THR A 2 15.82 21.91 -41.17
C THR A 2 15.78 20.43 -41.57
N VAL A 3 16.92 19.73 -41.54
CA VAL A 3 16.99 18.32 -41.98
C VAL A 3 17.19 17.34 -40.81
N ILE A 4 17.77 17.79 -39.68
CA ILE A 4 18.14 16.88 -38.57
C ILE A 4 16.97 16.62 -37.59
N LEU A 5 15.94 17.48 -37.55
CA LEU A 5 14.81 17.31 -36.62
C LEU A 5 13.67 16.41 -37.13
N ARG A 6 13.68 15.99 -38.41
CA ARG A 6 12.61 15.15 -39.01
C ARG A 6 12.77 13.66 -38.64
N HIS A 7 14.01 13.22 -38.44
CA HIS A 7 14.35 11.83 -38.11
C HIS A 7 13.86 11.36 -36.72
N PRO A 8 14.01 12.13 -35.62
CA PRO A 8 13.53 11.68 -34.30
C PRO A 8 11.99 11.64 -34.21
N GLN A 9 11.29 12.57 -34.88
CA GLN A 9 9.83 12.60 -34.89
C GLN A 9 9.23 11.42 -35.67
N ALA A 10 9.86 11.00 -36.77
CA ALA A 10 9.45 9.83 -37.54
C ALA A 10 9.63 8.53 -36.74
N ILE A 11 10.73 8.40 -35.99
CA ILE A 11 10.95 7.26 -35.08
C ILE A 11 9.85 7.22 -34.02
N GLN A 12 9.54 8.35 -33.38
CA GLN A 12 8.52 8.42 -32.34
C GLN A 12 7.12 8.05 -32.87
N GLN A 13 6.76 8.53 -34.06
CA GLN A 13 5.48 8.20 -34.71
C GLN A 13 5.38 6.71 -35.07
N SER A 14 6.46 6.11 -35.59
CA SER A 14 6.49 4.68 -35.93
C SER A 14 6.34 3.76 -34.71
N LEU A 15 6.95 4.13 -33.58
CA LEU A 15 6.81 3.42 -32.31
C LEU A 15 5.36 3.50 -31.80
N GLN A 16 4.72 4.66 -31.97
CA GLN A 16 3.35 4.92 -31.55
C GLN A 16 2.31 4.16 -32.40
N VAL A 17 2.56 3.95 -33.69
CA VAL A 17 1.71 3.13 -34.57
C VAL A 17 1.79 1.65 -34.21
N LYS A 18 3.01 1.11 -33.97
CA LYS A 18 3.17 -0.29 -33.51
C LYS A 18 2.49 -0.55 -32.17
N SER A 19 2.59 0.41 -31.26
CA SER A 19 1.95 0.36 -29.94
C SER A 19 0.43 0.24 -30.06
N LYS A 20 -0.21 0.99 -30.96
CA LYS A 20 -1.67 0.98 -31.13
C LYS A 20 -2.22 -0.39 -31.55
N GLY A 21 -1.57 -1.07 -32.49
CA GLY A 21 -2.00 -2.40 -32.95
C GLY A 21 -1.87 -3.48 -31.86
N ILE A 22 -0.80 -3.43 -31.07
CA ILE A 22 -0.61 -4.32 -29.91
C ILE A 22 -1.71 -4.05 -28.86
N LEU A 23 -1.98 -2.78 -28.58
CA LEU A 23 -2.98 -2.38 -27.59
C LEU A 23 -4.42 -2.80 -27.95
N SER A 24 -4.79 -2.78 -29.24
CA SER A 24 -6.10 -3.30 -29.68
C SER A 24 -6.25 -4.80 -29.44
N ILE A 25 -5.17 -5.58 -29.54
CA ILE A 25 -5.19 -7.02 -29.27
C ILE A 25 -5.41 -7.27 -27.76
N PHE A 26 -4.78 -6.47 -26.90
CA PHE A 26 -4.88 -6.62 -25.45
C PHE A 26 -6.05 -5.85 -24.82
N GLY A 27 -6.80 -5.05 -25.59
CA GLY A 27 -7.90 -4.22 -25.09
C GLY A 27 -7.44 -3.12 -24.11
N VAL A 28 -6.18 -2.68 -24.18
CA VAL A 28 -5.60 -1.72 -23.24
C VAL A 28 -5.51 -0.34 -23.88
N GLY A 29 -5.92 0.72 -23.19
CA GLY A 29 -5.82 2.08 -23.72
C GLY A 29 -4.38 2.61 -23.81
N MET A 30 -4.12 3.51 -24.77
CA MET A 30 -2.80 4.14 -24.98
C MET A 30 -2.24 4.81 -23.70
N ALA A 31 -3.11 5.44 -22.91
CA ALA A 31 -2.73 6.08 -21.65
C ALA A 31 -2.23 5.07 -20.60
N SER A 32 -2.70 3.82 -20.63
CA SER A 32 -2.23 2.76 -19.74
C SER A 32 -0.84 2.27 -20.14
N LEU A 33 -0.60 2.09 -21.44
CA LEU A 33 0.74 1.76 -21.95
C LEU A 33 1.77 2.83 -21.58
N MET A 34 1.43 4.10 -21.76
CA MET A 34 2.31 5.22 -21.39
C MET A 34 2.61 5.25 -19.89
N ARG A 35 1.64 4.91 -19.04
CA ARG A 35 1.85 4.77 -17.59
C ARG A 35 2.78 3.60 -17.25
N TRP A 36 2.63 2.45 -17.90
CA TRP A 36 3.50 1.28 -17.71
C TRP A 36 4.91 1.51 -18.26
N ASN A 37 5.05 2.22 -19.39
CA ASN A 37 6.36 2.58 -19.94
C ASN A 37 7.13 3.48 -18.98
N ARG A 38 6.43 4.38 -18.27
CA ARG A 38 7.05 5.22 -17.22
C ARG A 38 7.45 4.44 -15.98
N ARG A 39 6.74 3.35 -15.65
CA ARG A 39 7.05 2.47 -14.52
C ARG A 39 6.69 1.03 -14.87
N ILE A 40 7.71 0.29 -15.29
CA ILE A 40 7.58 -1.09 -15.74
C ILE A 40 7.40 -2.04 -14.54
N THR A 41 7.93 -1.66 -13.37
CA THR A 41 7.76 -2.43 -12.14
C THR A 41 6.36 -2.22 -11.56
N PRO A 42 5.61 -3.29 -11.25
CA PRO A 42 4.29 -3.18 -10.67
C PRO A 42 4.36 -2.52 -9.28
N CYS A 43 3.33 -1.76 -8.93
CA CYS A 43 3.17 -1.26 -7.56
C CYS A 43 2.60 -2.37 -6.69
N THR A 44 3.45 -3.03 -5.90
CA THR A 44 3.05 -4.18 -5.08
C THR A 44 2.23 -3.79 -3.86
N THR A 45 2.49 -2.62 -3.27
CA THR A 45 1.91 -2.23 -1.98
C THR A 45 1.39 -0.81 -2.02
N HIS A 46 0.16 -0.62 -1.52
CA HIS A 46 -0.41 0.70 -1.31
C HIS A 46 0.10 1.29 0.03
N ASN A 47 0.89 2.36 -0.01
CA ASN A 47 1.32 3.07 1.20
C ASN A 47 0.24 4.07 1.67
N LYS A 48 -0.73 3.60 2.47
CA LYS A 48 -1.77 4.44 3.11
C LYS A 48 -1.53 4.46 4.63
N PRO A 49 -1.41 5.63 5.27
CA PRO A 49 -1.27 5.72 6.72
C PRO A 49 -2.56 5.33 7.44
N ALA A 50 -2.44 5.03 8.74
CA ALA A 50 -3.61 4.82 9.60
C ALA A 50 -4.34 6.15 9.81
N THR A 51 -5.60 6.26 9.36
CA THR A 51 -6.34 7.54 9.50
C THR A 51 -7.05 7.69 10.86
N LYS A 52 -7.47 6.57 11.49
CA LYS A 52 -8.34 6.61 12.68
C LYS A 52 -7.64 6.31 14.01
N ILE A 53 -6.45 5.71 13.99
CA ILE A 53 -5.76 5.23 15.20
C ILE A 53 -4.41 5.91 15.25
N ASP A 54 -4.16 6.64 16.33
CA ASP A 54 -2.83 7.11 16.66
C ASP A 54 -1.95 5.93 17.09
N MET A 55 -0.84 5.76 16.38
CA MET A 55 0.07 4.63 16.55
C MET A 55 0.92 4.76 17.81
N GLU A 56 1.25 5.99 18.24
CA GLU A 56 2.01 6.23 19.47
C GLU A 56 1.14 5.97 20.70
N ALA A 57 -0.08 6.51 20.70
CA ALA A 57 -1.06 6.25 21.76
C ALA A 57 -1.36 4.74 21.90
N LEU A 58 -1.47 4.01 20.78
CA LEU A 58 -1.66 2.56 20.83
C LEU A 58 -0.43 1.82 21.39
N ALA A 59 0.79 2.26 21.05
CA ALA A 59 2.01 1.65 21.58
C ALA A 59 2.10 1.82 23.11
N GLN A 60 1.71 2.99 23.62
CA GLN A 60 1.65 3.25 25.05
C GLN A 60 0.59 2.38 25.74
N ASP A 61 -0.62 2.26 25.18
CA ASP A 61 -1.68 1.39 25.71
C ASP A 61 -1.26 -0.09 25.76
N VAL A 62 -0.50 -0.55 24.76
CA VAL A 62 0.08 -1.91 24.74
C VAL A 62 1.11 -2.11 25.85
N ALA A 63 1.92 -1.10 26.15
CA ALA A 63 2.91 -1.16 27.21
C ALA A 63 2.27 -1.14 28.61
N THR A 64 1.25 -0.31 28.81
CA THR A 64 0.55 -0.19 30.10
C THR A 64 -0.30 -1.43 30.41
N TYR A 65 -0.99 -1.97 29.41
CA TYR A 65 -1.90 -3.09 29.60
C TYR A 65 -1.56 -4.24 28.67
N PRO A 66 -0.50 -5.03 28.94
CA PRO A 66 -0.03 -6.03 27.99
C PRO A 66 -0.97 -7.23 27.79
N ASP A 67 -1.83 -7.53 28.77
CA ASP A 67 -2.74 -8.67 28.76
C ASP A 67 -4.16 -8.36 28.25
N ASP A 68 -4.46 -7.08 28.04
CA ASP A 68 -5.78 -6.64 27.58
C ASP A 68 -6.12 -7.17 26.20
N TYR A 69 -7.38 -7.56 26.05
CA TYR A 69 -7.95 -8.03 24.81
C TYR A 69 -8.15 -6.89 23.81
N GLN A 70 -8.17 -7.25 22.52
CA GLN A 70 -8.36 -6.29 21.44
C GLN A 70 -9.68 -5.51 21.54
N TYR A 71 -10.73 -6.10 22.13
CA TYR A 71 -12.03 -5.43 22.30
C TYR A 71 -12.00 -4.37 23.41
N GLU A 72 -11.25 -4.59 24.49
CA GLU A 72 -11.09 -3.62 25.59
C GLU A 72 -10.33 -2.39 25.09
N ARG A 73 -9.24 -2.61 24.37
CA ARG A 73 -8.49 -1.54 23.70
C ARG A 73 -9.37 -0.78 22.72
N ALA A 74 -10.15 -1.51 21.92
CA ALA A 74 -11.04 -0.90 20.93
C ALA A 74 -12.08 0.03 21.58
N GLN A 75 -12.58 -0.30 22.77
CA GLN A 75 -13.47 0.58 23.53
C GLN A 75 -12.78 1.88 23.96
N ARG A 76 -11.52 1.83 24.42
CA ARG A 76 -10.73 3.02 24.78
C ARG A 76 -10.51 3.97 23.61
N PHE A 77 -10.22 3.40 22.44
CA PHE A 77 -9.94 4.17 21.21
C PHE A 77 -11.21 4.48 20.39
N GLY A 78 -12.39 4.00 20.78
CA GLY A 78 -13.64 4.19 20.03
C GLY A 78 -13.61 3.59 18.61
N VAL A 79 -12.85 2.51 18.41
CA VAL A 79 -12.68 1.83 17.10
C VAL A 79 -13.20 0.40 17.16
N SER A 80 -13.17 -0.31 16.04
CA SER A 80 -13.47 -1.75 16.02
C SER A 80 -12.26 -2.58 16.46
N ALA A 81 -12.51 -3.74 17.09
CA ALA A 81 -11.48 -4.70 17.47
C ALA A 81 -10.59 -5.13 16.27
N GLN A 82 -11.20 -5.27 15.09
CA GLN A 82 -10.46 -5.55 13.86
C GLN A 82 -9.50 -4.42 13.47
N GLY A 83 -9.91 -3.16 13.67
CA GLY A 83 -9.06 -1.98 13.47
C GLY A 83 -7.82 -2.03 14.35
N ILE A 84 -7.99 -2.34 15.64
CA ILE A 84 -6.89 -2.56 16.59
C ILE A 84 -5.99 -3.71 16.12
N ARG A 85 -6.55 -4.84 15.68
CA ARG A 85 -5.77 -5.97 15.15
C ARG A 85 -4.84 -5.54 14.00
N HIS A 86 -5.35 -4.75 13.06
CA HIS A 86 -4.53 -4.24 11.95
C HIS A 86 -3.48 -3.23 12.42
N ALA A 87 -3.79 -2.39 13.41
CA ALA A 87 -2.84 -1.45 13.99
C ALA A 87 -1.70 -2.18 14.75
N LEU A 88 -2.02 -3.21 15.55
CA LEU A 88 -1.02 -4.05 16.21
C LEU A 88 -0.08 -4.74 15.21
N LYS A 89 -0.61 -5.21 14.07
CA LYS A 89 0.21 -5.78 12.99
C LYS A 89 1.18 -4.75 12.40
N ARG A 90 0.79 -3.48 12.29
CA ARG A 90 1.68 -2.40 11.82
C ARG A 90 2.80 -2.14 12.83
N LEU A 91 2.50 -2.20 14.13
CA LEU A 91 3.50 -2.10 15.21
C LEU A 91 4.38 -3.35 15.37
N ARG A 92 4.11 -4.43 14.61
CA ARG A 92 4.78 -5.74 14.75
C ARG A 92 4.67 -6.33 16.16
N VAL A 93 3.61 -5.98 16.91
CA VAL A 93 3.33 -6.54 18.22
C VAL A 93 2.67 -7.90 18.05
N SER A 94 3.29 -8.93 18.61
CA SER A 94 2.73 -10.27 18.72
C SER A 94 2.97 -10.77 20.14
N ARG A 95 1.90 -11.09 20.86
CA ARG A 95 1.98 -11.66 22.21
C ARG A 95 1.42 -13.07 22.22
N LYS A 96 2.27 -14.03 22.58
CA LYS A 96 1.85 -15.41 22.84
C LYS A 96 1.37 -15.47 24.29
N LYS A 97 0.26 -16.15 24.56
CA LYS A 97 -0.20 -16.39 25.94
C LYS A 97 0.81 -17.29 26.64
N ASN A 98 1.26 -16.88 27.83
CA ASN A 98 2.09 -17.69 28.70
C ASN A 98 1.15 -18.59 29.52
N THR A 99 1.50 -19.85 29.73
CA THR A 99 0.69 -20.81 30.50
C THR A 99 0.83 -20.62 32.01
N SER A 100 1.74 -19.77 32.47
CA SER A 100 1.87 -19.38 33.87
C SER A 100 0.72 -18.47 34.28
N ALA A 101 -0.06 -18.89 35.28
CA ALA A 101 -1.12 -18.08 35.87
C ALA A 101 -0.56 -16.74 36.41
N SER A 102 -1.29 -15.64 36.19
CA SER A 102 -0.94 -14.33 36.75
C SER A 102 -0.87 -14.44 38.27
N GLN A 103 0.29 -14.12 38.84
CA GLN A 103 0.41 -13.92 40.29
C GLN A 103 -0.38 -12.65 40.62
N SER A 104 -1.44 -12.81 41.40
CA SER A 104 -2.23 -11.69 41.95
C SER A 104 -1.51 -11.06 43.14
#